data_AF-A0A6L8G7U8-F1
#
_entry.id   AF-A0A6L8G7U8-F1
#
_cell.length_a   1.000
_cell.length_b   1.000
_cell.length_c   1.000
_cell.angle_alpha   90.00
_cell.angle_beta   90.00
_cell.angle_gamma   90.00
#
_symmetry.space_group_name_H-M   'P 1'
#
loop_
_entity.id
_entity.type
_entity.pdbx_description
1 polymer ?
#
loop_
_entity_poly.entity_id
_entity_poly.type
_entity_poly.pdbx_seq_one_letter_code
_entity_poly.pdbx_strand_id
1 'polypeptide(L)'
;LVTLQDASRIARDGLAEVFGIKLNRVGGLTKAARMRDVALAHGIDMFIMATGGSVLADAEALHLAATVPDARRLAVWACQDMLSKDIAGGQGPRNRDGHLHLPESPGLGVHPDEASLGEPVAVYGPA
;
A
#
# COMPACT_ATOMS: atom_id res chain seq x y z
N LEU A 1 3.78 -13.10 -7.28
CA LEU A 1 3.31 -13.20 -5.90
C LEU A 1 1.92 -12.56 -5.77
N VAL A 2 0.87 -13.33 -5.42
CA VAL A 2 -0.49 -12.80 -5.21
C VAL A 2 -1.11 -13.30 -3.90
N THR A 3 -0.88 -14.56 -3.53
CA THR A 3 -1.42 -15.18 -2.32
C THR A 3 -0.35 -15.42 -1.25
N LEU A 4 -0.78 -15.73 -0.03
CA LEU A 4 0.16 -16.16 1.02
C LEU A 4 0.83 -17.49 0.65
N GLN A 5 0.11 -18.39 -0.02
CA GLN A 5 0.63 -19.66 -0.50
C GLN A 5 1.74 -19.46 -1.53
N ASP A 6 1.59 -18.47 -2.43
CA ASP A 6 2.67 -18.06 -3.33
C ASP A 6 3.89 -17.57 -2.54
N ALA A 7 3.67 -16.75 -1.49
CA ALA A 7 4.76 -16.22 -0.66
C ALA A 7 5.56 -17.36 -0.01
N SER A 8 4.85 -18.29 0.64
CA SER A 8 5.46 -19.44 1.30
C SER A 8 6.19 -20.34 0.31
N ARG A 9 5.64 -20.57 -0.89
CA ARG A 9 6.30 -21.37 -1.92
C ARG A 9 7.59 -20.70 -2.39
N ILE A 10 7.53 -19.42 -2.76
CA ILE A 10 8.69 -18.68 -3.25
C ILE A 10 9.80 -18.67 -2.19
N ALA A 11 9.45 -18.41 -0.92
CA ALA A 11 10.40 -18.35 0.18
C ALA A 11 11.02 -19.71 0.52
N ARG A 12 10.23 -20.79 0.48
CA ARG A 12 10.72 -22.16 0.71
C ARG A 12 11.63 -22.64 -0.42
N ASP A 13 11.24 -22.37 -1.67
CA ASP A 13 11.92 -22.89 -2.86
C ASP A 13 13.04 -21.95 -3.35
N GLY A 14 13.25 -20.79 -2.70
CA GLY A 14 14.30 -19.83 -3.04
C GLY A 14 14.13 -19.16 -4.41
N LEU A 15 12.90 -18.85 -4.82
CA LEU A 15 12.59 -18.44 -6.19
C LEU A 15 12.72 -16.94 -6.48
N ALA A 16 12.89 -16.11 -5.44
CA ALA A 16 13.07 -14.67 -5.58
C ALA A 16 13.74 -14.06 -4.36
N GLU A 17 14.49 -12.98 -4.59
CA GLU A 17 15.17 -12.20 -3.56
C GLU A 17 14.33 -11.03 -3.03
N VAL A 18 13.29 -10.63 -3.78
CA VAL A 18 12.45 -9.47 -3.46
C VAL A 18 10.96 -9.78 -3.66
N PHE A 19 10.14 -9.40 -2.67
CA PHE A 19 8.68 -9.40 -2.79
C PHE A 19 8.14 -8.03 -3.14
N GLY A 20 7.42 -7.94 -4.26
CA GLY A 20 6.54 -6.81 -4.55
C GLY A 20 5.15 -7.05 -3.95
N ILE A 21 4.84 -6.40 -2.83
CA ILE A 21 3.55 -6.57 -2.13
C ILE A 21 2.64 -5.39 -2.51
N LYS A 22 1.63 -5.70 -3.33
CA LYS A 22 0.59 -4.75 -3.75
C LYS A 22 -0.69 -4.96 -2.95
N LEU A 23 -0.99 -4.09 -1.99
CA LEU A 23 -2.03 -4.33 -0.98
C LEU A 23 -3.41 -4.62 -1.60
N ASN A 24 -3.83 -3.79 -2.56
CA ASN A 24 -5.13 -3.94 -3.23
C ASN A 24 -5.21 -5.20 -4.12
N ARG A 25 -4.06 -5.76 -4.52
CA ARG A 25 -3.98 -7.01 -5.30
C ARG A 25 -3.98 -8.25 -4.42
N VAL A 26 -3.30 -8.20 -3.26
CA VAL A 26 -3.22 -9.35 -2.34
C VAL A 26 -4.44 -9.43 -1.41
N GLY A 27 -5.28 -8.39 -1.37
CA GLY A 27 -6.54 -8.36 -0.64
C GLY A 27 -6.44 -7.71 0.74
N GLY A 28 -5.68 -6.63 0.85
CA GLY A 28 -5.64 -5.72 2.00
C GLY A 28 -4.53 -5.99 3.02
N LEU A 29 -4.41 -5.08 3.99
CA LEU A 29 -3.40 -5.05 5.04
C LEU A 29 -3.13 -6.40 5.73
N THR A 30 -4.17 -7.12 6.16
CA THR A 30 -3.98 -8.36 6.93
C THR A 30 -3.25 -9.43 6.14
N LYS A 31 -3.59 -9.60 4.85
CA LYS A 31 -2.92 -10.58 3.98
C LYS A 31 -1.52 -10.11 3.63
N ALA A 32 -1.37 -8.83 3.33
CA ALA A 32 -0.08 -8.21 3.04
C ALA A 32 0.91 -8.32 4.22
N ALA A 33 0.44 -8.10 5.45
CA ALA A 33 1.24 -8.25 6.67
C ALA A 33 1.77 -9.68 6.86
N ARG A 34 0.94 -10.71 6.61
CA ARG A 34 1.38 -12.11 6.66
C ARG A 34 2.45 -12.41 5.60
N MET A 35 2.33 -11.83 4.41
CA MET A 35 3.32 -11.98 3.34
C MET A 35 4.63 -11.26 3.67
N ARG A 36 4.56 -10.07 4.30
CA ARG A 36 5.71 -9.36 4.87
C ARG A 36 6.42 -10.22 5.91
N ASP A 37 5.68 -10.84 6.82
CA ASP A 37 6.26 -11.66 7.89
C ASP A 37 6.99 -12.89 7.32
N VAL A 38 6.45 -13.52 6.27
CA VAL A 38 7.16 -14.57 5.52
C VAL A 38 8.44 -14.03 4.88
N ALA A 39 8.40 -12.86 4.25
CA ALA A 39 9.59 -12.28 3.65
C ALA A 39 10.68 -12.02 4.68
N LEU A 40 10.33 -11.39 5.81
CA LEU A 40 11.27 -11.10 6.90
C LEU A 40 11.89 -12.36 7.49
N ALA A 41 11.09 -13.40 7.73
CA ALA A 41 11.57 -14.67 8.27
C ALA A 41 12.57 -15.39 7.34
N HIS A 42 12.46 -15.15 6.03
CA HIS A 42 13.34 -15.75 5.03
C HIS A 42 14.42 -14.81 4.51
N GLY A 43 14.53 -13.60 5.07
CA GLY A 43 15.51 -12.61 4.64
C GLY A 43 15.30 -12.15 3.18
N ILE A 44 14.05 -12.08 2.74
CA ILE A 44 13.63 -11.56 1.45
C ILE A 44 13.30 -10.07 1.60
N ASP A 45 13.85 -9.24 0.72
CA ASP A 45 13.61 -7.80 0.75
C ASP A 45 12.27 -7.45 0.11
N MET A 46 11.78 -6.23 0.32
CA MET A 46 10.42 -5.86 -0.06
C MET A 46 10.30 -4.51 -0.74
N PHE A 47 9.42 -4.48 -1.74
CA PHE A 47 8.73 -3.28 -2.22
C PHE A 47 7.30 -3.30 -1.71
N ILE A 48 6.88 -2.22 -1.04
CA ILE A 48 5.51 -2.06 -0.55
C ILE A 48 4.81 -1.01 -1.40
N MET A 49 3.67 -1.38 -1.99
CA MET A 49 3.08 -0.55 -3.05
C MET A 49 1.55 -0.60 -3.00
N ALA A 50 0.91 0.51 -3.37
CA ALA A 50 -0.46 0.45 -3.90
C ALA A 50 -0.44 -0.21 -5.29
N THR A 51 -1.53 -0.86 -5.70
CA THR A 51 -1.70 -1.26 -7.12
C THR A 51 -1.90 -0.03 -8.01
N GLY A 52 -2.59 0.96 -7.45
CA GLY A 52 -3.10 2.16 -8.08
C GLY A 52 -4.21 2.72 -7.18
N GLY A 53 -4.34 4.03 -7.08
CA GLY A 53 -5.35 4.64 -6.22
C GLY A 53 -5.02 6.07 -5.83
N SER A 54 -5.93 6.67 -5.06
CA SER A 54 -5.73 7.98 -4.45
C SER A 54 -4.79 7.88 -3.24
N VAL A 55 -4.58 9.02 -2.57
CA VAL A 55 -3.84 9.09 -1.31
C VAL A 55 -4.31 8.06 -0.27
N LEU A 56 -5.56 7.59 -0.29
CA LEU A 56 -6.04 6.58 0.64
C LEU A 56 -5.28 5.24 0.47
N ALA A 57 -5.01 4.84 -0.78
CA ALA A 57 -4.24 3.63 -1.07
C ALA A 57 -2.76 3.81 -0.73
N ASP A 58 -2.22 5.01 -0.97
CA ASP A 58 -0.84 5.34 -0.64
C ASP A 58 -0.62 5.37 0.89
N ALA A 59 -1.60 5.87 1.66
CA ALA A 59 -1.59 5.80 3.12
C ALA A 59 -1.59 4.35 3.62
N GLU A 60 -2.44 3.48 3.07
CA GLU A 60 -2.47 2.06 3.42
C GLU A 60 -1.10 1.40 3.17
N ALA A 61 -0.52 1.63 1.99
CA ALA A 61 0.79 1.11 1.63
C ALA A 61 1.90 1.63 2.56
N LEU A 62 1.88 2.91 2.90
CA LEU A 62 2.86 3.52 3.78
C LEU A 62 2.76 3.00 5.22
N HIS A 63 1.54 2.79 5.73
CA HIS A 63 1.31 2.19 7.05
C HIS A 63 1.91 0.79 7.11
N LEU A 64 1.69 -0.06 6.10
CA LEU A 64 2.34 -1.37 6.06
C LEU A 64 3.87 -1.22 5.96
N ALA A 65 4.35 -0.32 5.11
CA ALA A 65 5.78 -0.12 4.91
C ALA A 65 6.51 0.35 6.17
N ALA A 66 5.86 1.11 7.05
CA ALA A 66 6.45 1.55 8.32
C ALA A 66 6.69 0.41 9.31
N THR A 67 6.08 -0.76 9.08
CA THR A 67 6.32 -1.98 9.88
C THR A 67 7.49 -2.83 9.36
N VAL A 68 8.12 -2.42 8.25
CA VAL A 68 9.25 -3.12 7.65
C VAL A 68 10.55 -2.43 8.08
N PRO A 69 11.55 -3.15 8.62
CA PRO A 69 12.85 -2.56 8.92
C PRO A 69 13.48 -1.93 7.67
N ASP A 70 14.11 -0.76 7.81
CA ASP A 70 14.68 -0.01 6.68
C ASP A 70 15.64 -0.85 5.83
N ALA A 71 16.47 -1.68 6.46
CA ALA A 71 17.40 -2.58 5.78
C ALA A 71 16.73 -3.64 4.88
N ARG A 72 15.41 -3.84 5.01
CA ARG A 72 14.61 -4.82 4.25
C ARG A 72 13.54 -4.16 3.37
N ARG A 73 13.42 -2.82 3.42
CA ARG A 73 12.44 -2.04 2.66
C ARG A 73 13.16 -1.26 1.56
N LEU A 74 13.13 -1.78 0.35
CA LEU A 74 13.84 -1.16 -0.77
C LEU A 74 13.16 0.12 -1.26
N ALA A 75 11.83 0.12 -1.35
CA ALA A 75 11.06 1.33 -1.59
C ALA A 75 9.59 1.17 -1.18
N VAL A 76 8.95 2.33 -1.02
CA VAL A 76 7.50 2.47 -0.94
C VAL A 76 7.03 3.22 -2.17
N TRP A 77 6.00 2.72 -2.82
CA TRP A 77 5.42 3.38 -3.98
C TRP A 77 4.08 4.03 -3.63
N ALA A 78 3.99 5.31 -3.95
CA ALA A 78 2.77 6.11 -3.92
C ALA A 78 2.45 6.56 -5.35
N CYS A 79 1.18 6.46 -5.75
CA CYS A 79 0.75 6.75 -7.11
C CYS A 79 -0.22 7.92 -7.22
N GLN A 80 -0.63 8.54 -6.10
CA GLN A 80 -1.61 9.62 -6.13
C GLN A 80 -1.14 10.82 -6.97
N ASP A 81 0.16 11.12 -7.02
CA ASP A 81 0.73 12.21 -7.83
C ASP A 81 0.53 11.99 -9.35
N MET A 82 0.17 10.78 -9.77
CA MET A 82 -0.16 10.47 -11.17
C MET A 82 -1.64 10.72 -11.50
N LEU A 83 -2.48 11.04 -10.52
CA LEU A 83 -3.90 11.30 -10.73
C LEU A 83 -4.14 12.78 -11.02
N SER A 84 -5.09 13.07 -11.91
CA SER A 84 -5.48 14.45 -12.23
C SER A 84 -6.35 15.11 -11.16
N LYS A 85 -6.81 14.35 -10.16
CA LYS A 85 -7.73 14.81 -9.10
C LYS A 85 -7.22 14.34 -7.74
N ASP A 86 -6.94 15.30 -6.87
CA ASP A 86 -6.70 15.05 -5.45
C ASP A 86 -8.04 15.06 -4.71
N ILE A 87 -8.36 13.96 -4.04
CA ILE A 87 -9.61 13.80 -3.28
C ILE A 87 -9.47 14.20 -1.81
N ALA A 88 -8.29 14.64 -1.35
CA ALA A 88 -8.04 14.97 0.05
C ALA A 88 -7.39 16.35 0.24
N GLY A 89 -7.42 17.20 -0.81
CA GLY A 89 -6.95 18.59 -0.73
C GLY A 89 -5.52 18.74 -0.21
N GLY A 90 -4.59 17.88 -0.65
CA GLY A 90 -3.19 17.89 -0.25
C GLY A 90 -2.88 17.13 1.05
N GLN A 91 -3.89 16.60 1.76
CA GLN A 91 -3.71 15.88 3.02
C GLN A 91 -3.27 14.42 2.81
N GLY A 92 -2.63 13.84 3.83
CA GLY A 92 -2.08 12.49 3.82
C GLY A 92 -0.66 12.43 3.23
N PRO A 93 -0.13 11.23 2.93
CA PRO A 93 1.22 11.07 2.40
C PRO A 93 1.41 11.81 1.08
N ARG A 94 2.50 12.58 0.98
CA ARG A 94 2.93 13.29 -0.23
C ARG A 94 4.40 13.05 -0.45
N ASN A 95 4.81 12.92 -1.70
CA ASN A 95 6.22 12.88 -2.03
C ASN A 95 6.86 14.23 -1.68
N ARG A 96 7.83 14.19 -0.76
CA ARG A 96 8.66 15.33 -0.39
C ARG A 96 10.10 14.86 -0.49
N ASP A 97 10.82 15.37 -1.48
CA ASP A 97 12.22 15.01 -1.75
C ASP A 97 12.45 13.49 -1.86
N GLY A 98 11.53 12.78 -2.54
CA GLY A 98 11.61 11.33 -2.73
C GLY A 98 11.13 10.50 -1.54
N HIS A 99 10.62 11.13 -0.48
CA HIS A 99 10.16 10.47 0.74
C HIS A 99 8.67 10.66 1.00
N LEU A 100 8.08 9.69 1.70
CA LEU A 100 6.70 9.75 2.18
C LEU A 100 6.70 9.77 3.70
N HIS A 101 5.77 10.52 4.27
CA HIS A 101 5.61 10.66 5.72
C HIS A 101 4.25 10.15 6.17
N LEU A 102 4.23 9.40 7.26
CA LEU A 102 2.98 8.97 7.87
C LEU A 102 2.26 10.16 8.50
N PRO A 103 0.91 10.19 8.43
CA PRO A 103 0.13 11.10 9.24
C PRO A 103 0.21 10.71 10.73
N GLU A 104 0.19 11.72 11.61
CA GLU A 104 0.21 11.51 13.07
C GLU A 104 -1.19 11.28 13.67
N SER A 105 -2.24 11.54 12.89
CA SER A 105 -3.62 11.38 13.34
C SER A 105 -4.04 9.91 13.40
N PRO A 106 -5.01 9.56 14.28
CA PRO A 106 -5.49 8.18 14.40
C PRO A 106 -6.10 7.61 13.11
N GLY A 107 -6.10 6.28 13.02
CA GLY A 107 -6.67 5.56 11.88
C GLY A 107 -5.77 5.63 10.65
N LEU A 108 -6.37 5.77 9.46
CA LEU A 108 -5.60 5.93 8.21
C LEU A 108 -4.84 7.26 8.18
N GLY A 109 -5.35 8.26 8.91
CA GLY A 109 -4.79 9.61 9.03
C GLY A 109 -5.01 10.51 7.81
N VAL A 110 -5.91 10.11 6.92
CA VAL A 110 -6.39 10.90 5.79
C VAL A 110 -7.86 10.56 5.51
N HIS A 111 -8.64 11.58 5.18
CA HIS A 111 -10.05 11.46 4.81
C HIS A 111 -10.26 12.13 3.44
N PRO A 112 -11.15 11.58 2.60
CA PRO A 112 -11.53 12.27 1.38
C PRO A 112 -12.35 13.52 1.72
N ASP A 113 -12.19 14.58 0.93
CA ASP A 113 -13.17 15.65 0.82
C ASP A 113 -14.37 15.10 0.06
N GLU A 114 -15.41 14.70 0.79
CA GLU A 114 -16.62 14.11 0.22
C GLU A 114 -17.33 15.04 -0.78
N ALA A 115 -17.28 16.35 -0.55
CA ALA A 115 -17.86 17.33 -1.47
C ALA A 115 -17.12 17.31 -2.83
N SER A 116 -15.82 16.99 -2.82
CA SER A 116 -15.04 16.86 -4.05
C SER A 116 -15.41 15.63 -4.87
N LEU A 117 -15.97 14.57 -4.27
CA LEU A 117 -16.27 13.32 -4.98
C LEU A 117 -17.40 13.51 -6.00
N GLY A 118 -18.40 14.32 -5.66
CA GLY A 118 -19.56 14.59 -6.51
C GLY A 118 -20.52 13.40 -6.60
N GLU A 119 -21.39 13.44 -7.61
CA GLU A 119 -22.35 12.35 -7.85
C GLU A 119 -21.65 11.05 -8.26
N PRO A 120 -22.08 9.88 -7.76
CA PRO A 120 -21.54 8.59 -8.18
C PRO A 120 -21.67 8.39 -9.68
N VAL A 121 -20.60 7.93 -10.33
CA VAL A 121 -20.62 7.58 -11.76
C VAL A 121 -21.43 6.30 -12.01
N ALA A 122 -21.49 5.41 -11.02
CA ALA A 122 -22.31 4.19 -11.05
C ALA A 122 -22.63 3.73 -9.61
N VAL A 123 -23.80 3.12 -9.43
CA VAL A 123 -24.24 2.50 -8.18
C VAL A 123 -24.54 1.03 -8.44
N TYR A 124 -23.98 0.14 -7.63
CA TYR A 124 -24.14 -1.31 -7.78
C TYR A 124 -24.79 -1.88 -6.51
N GLY A 125 -26.00 -2.40 -6.64
CA GLY A 125 -26.81 -2.96 -5.54
C GLY A 125 -28.30 -2.97 -5.91
N PRO A 126 -29.17 -3.61 -5.11
CA PRO A 126 -30.61 -3.41 -5.24
C PRO A 126 -30.96 -1.94 -4.91
N ALA A 127 -31.90 -1.38 -5.68
CA ALA A 127 -32.43 -0.03 -5.47
C ALA A 127 -33.12 0.13 -4.11
#